data_AF-A0A1G0D1E2-F1
#
_entry.id   AF-A0A1G0D1E2-F1
#
_cell.length_a   1.000
_cell.length_b   1.000
_cell.length_c   1.000
_cell.angle_alpha   90.00
_cell.angle_beta   90.00
_cell.angle_gamma   90.00
#
_symmetry.space_group_name_H-M   'P 1'
#
loop_
_entity.id
_entity.type
_entity.pdbx_description
1 polymer ?
#
loop_
_entity_poly.entity_id
_entity_poly.type
_entity_poly.pdbx_seq_one_letter_code
_entity_poly.pdbx_strand_id
1 'polypeptide(L)'
;MTAPGYAAGGDAIFKKNCASCHYTDGPAKEKTIADQLAKKGPELWYAGSKFKKDWLVAWLQNPKQIRPLKYNSLSDVNKGDHPKQSAGDAAATADFLMGLTSAEVKAGVITAKVTPQAKAIFGKKMPCGGCHEYSEKGEVRGGKSGPSLAGAGKRLNPDWVNAYLANIKVFKPVRDMPDFASALNPKDIEGVAAYIATFE
;
A
#
# COMPACT_ATOMS: atom_id res chain seq x y z
N MET A 1 -11.47 13.17 -21.79
CA MET A 1 -11.21 12.04 -20.87
C MET A 1 -12.47 11.83 -20.07
N THR A 2 -13.26 10.82 -20.42
CA THR A 2 -14.49 10.45 -19.70
C THR A 2 -14.11 9.83 -18.36
N ALA A 3 -14.67 10.36 -17.27
CA ALA A 3 -14.46 9.78 -15.95
C ALA A 3 -15.00 8.33 -15.94
N PRO A 4 -14.30 7.38 -15.30
CA PRO A 4 -14.80 6.02 -15.14
C PRO A 4 -16.17 6.05 -14.46
N GLY A 5 -17.15 5.35 -15.02
CA GLY A 5 -18.47 5.18 -14.41
C GLY A 5 -18.36 4.27 -13.20
N TYR A 6 -18.17 4.84 -12.02
CA TYR A 6 -18.19 4.10 -10.76
C TYR A 6 -19.62 3.63 -10.46
N ALA A 7 -19.76 2.51 -9.75
CA ALA A 7 -21.06 2.10 -9.20
C ALA A 7 -21.70 3.30 -8.47
N ALA A 8 -22.98 3.56 -8.77
CA ALA A 8 -23.65 4.81 -8.42
C ALA A 8 -23.37 5.23 -6.97
N GLY A 9 -22.59 6.31 -6.79
CA GLY A 9 -22.35 6.97 -5.50
C GLY A 9 -21.06 6.64 -4.75
N GLY A 10 -20.20 5.72 -5.23
CA GLY A 10 -18.94 5.40 -4.53
C GLY A 10 -18.00 6.60 -4.35
N ASP A 11 -17.91 7.48 -5.35
CA ASP A 11 -17.18 8.75 -5.32
C ASP A 11 -17.79 9.74 -4.32
N ALA A 12 -19.12 9.82 -4.27
CA ALA A 12 -19.84 10.68 -3.32
C ALA A 12 -19.66 10.22 -1.87
N ILE A 13 -19.71 8.90 -1.63
CA ILE A 13 -19.42 8.29 -0.32
C ILE A 13 -17.98 8.59 0.07
N PHE A 14 -17.01 8.41 -0.83
CA PHE A 14 -15.62 8.73 -0.59
C PHE A 14 -15.42 10.21 -0.25
N LYS A 15 -16.02 11.11 -1.03
CA LYS A 15 -15.93 12.56 -0.81
C LYS A 15 -16.48 12.96 0.55
N LYS A 16 -17.57 12.34 0.99
CA LYS A 16 -18.21 12.63 2.29
C LYS A 16 -17.41 12.08 3.47
N ASN A 17 -16.88 10.85 3.36
CA ASN A 17 -16.39 10.10 4.51
C ASN A 17 -14.87 9.97 4.58
N CYS A 18 -14.16 10.14 3.47
CA CYS A 18 -12.73 9.80 3.35
C CYS A 18 -11.86 11.00 2.94
N ALA A 19 -12.41 11.94 2.16
CA ALA A 19 -11.64 13.03 1.56
C ALA A 19 -11.09 14.07 2.56
N SER A 20 -11.52 14.02 3.83
CA SER A 20 -10.94 14.84 4.90
C SER A 20 -9.51 14.42 5.26
N CYS A 21 -9.13 13.17 4.95
CA CYS A 21 -7.81 12.63 5.23
C CYS A 21 -7.08 12.06 4.01
N HIS A 22 -7.83 11.52 3.04
CA HIS A 22 -7.29 10.84 1.86
C HIS A 22 -7.47 11.66 0.58
N TYR A 23 -6.47 11.56 -0.30
CA TYR A 23 -6.45 12.23 -1.60
C TYR A 23 -6.47 11.18 -2.72
N THR A 24 -7.25 11.46 -3.76
CA THR A 24 -7.39 10.60 -4.96
C THR A 24 -6.92 11.28 -6.23
N ASP A 25 -6.48 12.54 -6.16
CA ASP A 25 -5.76 13.18 -7.23
C ASP A 25 -4.32 12.68 -7.27
N GLY A 26 -3.87 12.35 -8.48
CA GLY A 26 -2.54 11.81 -8.75
C GLY A 26 -1.90 12.48 -9.96
N PRO A 27 -0.57 12.36 -10.13
CA PRO A 27 0.37 11.77 -9.18
C PRO A 27 0.52 12.61 -7.90
N ALA A 28 1.21 12.05 -6.91
CA ALA A 28 1.49 12.74 -5.65
C ALA A 28 2.27 14.04 -5.89
N LYS A 29 1.93 15.12 -5.17
CA LYS A 29 2.39 16.49 -5.46
C LYS A 29 3.32 17.07 -4.39
N GLU A 30 3.58 16.33 -3.30
CA GLU A 30 4.49 16.80 -2.26
C GLU A 30 5.90 17.02 -2.80
N LYS A 31 6.51 18.15 -2.41
CA LYS A 31 7.87 18.54 -2.79
C LYS A 31 8.80 18.60 -1.59
N THR A 32 8.23 18.81 -0.40
CA THR A 32 8.95 19.01 0.84
C THR A 32 8.46 18.08 1.95
N ILE A 33 9.27 17.95 3.01
CA ILE A 33 8.86 17.24 4.23
C ILE A 33 7.62 17.89 4.84
N ALA A 34 7.51 19.23 4.81
CA ALA A 34 6.34 19.95 5.32
C ALA A 34 5.05 19.55 4.57
N ASP A 35 5.11 19.44 3.24
CA ASP A 35 3.97 18.97 2.43
C ASP A 35 3.53 17.55 2.84
N GLN A 36 4.51 16.67 3.07
CA GLN A 36 4.23 15.30 3.49
C GLN A 36 3.63 15.25 4.90
N LEU A 37 4.17 16.01 5.84
CA LEU A 37 3.70 16.08 7.24
C LEU A 37 2.32 16.73 7.36
N ALA A 38 1.93 17.62 6.45
CA ALA A 38 0.60 18.22 6.42
C ALA A 38 -0.52 17.24 6.07
N LYS A 39 -0.19 16.09 5.45
CA LYS A 39 -1.17 15.07 5.08
C LYS A 39 -1.65 14.28 6.30
N LYS A 40 -2.94 13.99 6.33
CA LYS A 40 -3.58 13.23 7.41
C LYS A 40 -3.69 11.72 7.09
N GLY A 41 -3.57 11.35 5.83
CA GLY A 41 -3.62 9.97 5.37
C GLY A 41 -2.84 9.73 4.08
N PRO A 42 -2.62 8.45 3.73
CA PRO A 42 -1.99 8.08 2.47
C PRO A 42 -2.90 8.32 1.27
N GLU A 43 -2.27 8.59 0.14
CA GLU A 43 -2.90 8.82 -1.16
C GLU A 43 -3.45 7.51 -1.74
N LEU A 44 -4.54 7.65 -2.47
CA LEU A 44 -5.33 6.55 -3.00
C LEU A 44 -5.57 6.68 -4.51
N TRP A 45 -4.90 7.61 -5.21
CA TRP A 45 -5.01 7.80 -6.67
C TRP A 45 -4.59 6.57 -7.51
N TYR A 46 -3.93 5.59 -6.90
CA TYR A 46 -3.57 4.29 -7.48
C TYR A 46 -4.15 3.09 -6.70
N ALA A 47 -5.16 3.30 -5.86
CA ALA A 47 -5.68 2.27 -4.96
C ALA A 47 -6.07 0.98 -5.69
N GLY A 48 -6.65 1.08 -6.88
CA GLY A 48 -7.01 -0.06 -7.72
C GLY A 48 -5.84 -0.81 -8.32
N SER A 49 -4.67 -0.17 -8.43
CA SER A 49 -3.44 -0.89 -8.77
C SER A 49 -2.86 -1.61 -7.56
N LYS A 50 -3.00 -1.04 -6.36
CA LYS A 50 -2.34 -1.49 -5.13
C LYS A 50 -3.06 -2.62 -4.41
N PHE A 51 -4.37 -2.51 -4.26
CA PHE A 51 -5.13 -3.39 -3.37
C PHE A 51 -5.85 -4.49 -4.14
N LYS A 52 -6.06 -5.63 -3.46
CA LYS A 52 -7.02 -6.64 -3.92
C LYS A 52 -8.43 -6.21 -3.51
N LYS A 53 -9.38 -6.25 -4.44
CA LYS A 53 -10.76 -5.76 -4.24
C LYS A 53 -11.45 -6.42 -3.05
N ASP A 54 -11.43 -7.75 -2.97
CA ASP A 54 -12.10 -8.50 -1.90
C ASP A 54 -11.55 -8.13 -0.52
N TRP A 55 -10.22 -7.95 -0.43
CA TRP A 55 -9.59 -7.47 0.80
C TRP A 55 -10.03 -6.04 1.14
N LEU A 56 -10.10 -5.15 0.16
CA LEU A 56 -10.48 -3.76 0.38
C LEU A 56 -11.92 -3.65 0.88
N VAL A 57 -12.85 -4.39 0.27
CA VAL A 57 -14.25 -4.47 0.71
C VAL A 57 -14.35 -5.01 2.14
N ALA A 58 -13.65 -6.09 2.46
CA ALA A 58 -13.65 -6.66 3.81
C ALA A 58 -13.02 -5.72 4.85
N TRP A 59 -11.92 -5.06 4.48
CA TRP A 59 -11.21 -4.14 5.37
C TRP A 59 -12.02 -2.87 5.65
N LEU A 60 -12.76 -2.32 4.67
CA LEU A 60 -13.62 -1.16 4.91
C LEU A 60 -14.78 -1.48 5.88
N GLN A 61 -15.25 -2.73 5.93
CA GLN A 61 -16.28 -3.16 6.89
C GLN A 61 -15.72 -3.42 8.29
N ASN A 62 -14.48 -3.90 8.37
CA ASN A 62 -13.80 -4.18 9.63
C ASN A 62 -12.32 -3.75 9.57
N PRO A 63 -12.04 -2.44 9.69
CA PRO A 63 -10.69 -1.92 9.52
C PRO A 63 -9.75 -2.48 10.59
N LYS A 64 -8.67 -3.09 10.13
CA LYS A 64 -7.55 -3.50 10.97
C LYS A 64 -6.37 -2.55 10.77
N GLN A 65 -5.60 -2.34 11.82
CA GLN A 65 -4.41 -1.51 11.77
C GLN A 65 -3.43 -1.99 10.70
N ILE A 66 -3.08 -1.09 9.76
CA ILE A 66 -2.06 -1.34 8.74
C ILE A 66 -0.70 -0.78 9.18
N ARG A 67 -0.69 0.38 9.86
CA ARG A 67 0.53 1.02 10.37
C ARG A 67 0.54 0.92 11.90
N PRO A 68 1.57 0.32 12.52
CA PRO A 68 1.73 0.29 13.98
C PRO A 68 1.74 1.69 14.61
N LEU A 69 2.36 2.65 13.91
CA LEU A 69 2.43 4.06 14.31
C LEU A 69 1.49 4.93 13.47
N LYS A 70 1.12 6.10 14.01
CA LYS A 70 0.27 7.07 13.29
C LYS A 70 0.93 7.47 11.96
N TYR A 71 0.10 7.87 11.01
CA TYR A 71 0.61 8.44 9.76
C TYR A 71 1.47 9.67 10.09
N ASN A 72 2.65 9.77 9.49
CA ASN A 72 3.64 10.83 9.76
C ASN A 72 4.16 10.92 11.21
N SER A 73 4.11 9.83 12.00
CA SER A 73 4.71 9.78 13.34
C SER A 73 5.67 8.60 13.49
N LEU A 74 6.77 8.81 14.23
CA LEU A 74 7.77 7.80 14.60
C LEU A 74 7.64 7.34 16.06
N SER A 75 6.78 7.98 16.85
CA SER A 75 6.61 7.70 18.28
C SER A 75 5.17 7.38 18.67
N ASP A 76 4.19 7.96 17.97
CA ASP A 76 2.80 7.84 18.37
C ASP A 76 2.19 6.53 17.87
N VAL A 77 1.72 5.72 18.81
CA VAL A 77 0.98 4.50 18.50
C VAL A 77 -0.32 4.84 17.76
N ASN A 78 -0.58 4.11 16.68
CA ASN A 78 -1.87 4.15 15.99
C ASN A 78 -2.86 3.27 16.74
N LYS A 79 -4.02 3.83 17.08
CA LYS A 79 -5.06 3.16 17.86
C LYS A 79 -5.96 2.25 17.02
N GLY A 80 -5.79 2.23 15.70
CA GLY A 80 -6.62 1.45 14.78
C GLY A 80 -8.04 2.00 14.64
N ASP A 81 -8.22 3.30 14.80
CA ASP A 81 -9.51 4.01 14.83
C ASP A 81 -10.01 4.43 13.43
N HIS A 82 -9.64 3.67 12.39
CA HIS A 82 -10.12 3.96 11.03
C HIS A 82 -11.64 3.74 10.94
N PRO A 83 -12.42 4.67 10.35
CA PRO A 83 -13.87 4.51 10.23
C PRO A 83 -14.24 3.24 9.46
N LYS A 84 -15.21 2.50 9.99
CA LYS A 84 -15.84 1.36 9.29
C LYS A 84 -17.03 1.83 8.47
N GLN A 85 -17.36 1.07 7.42
CA GLN A 85 -18.50 1.30 6.55
C GLN A 85 -19.49 0.13 6.62
N SER A 86 -20.74 0.39 6.21
CA SER A 86 -21.72 -0.67 5.96
C SER A 86 -21.24 -1.56 4.79
N ALA A 87 -21.78 -2.77 4.65
CA ALA A 87 -21.40 -3.66 3.54
C ALA A 87 -21.64 -3.02 2.16
N GLY A 88 -22.76 -2.31 1.99
CA GLY A 88 -23.08 -1.61 0.75
C GLY A 88 -22.15 -0.44 0.46
N ASP A 89 -21.90 0.42 1.45
CA ASP A 89 -21.00 1.56 1.30
C ASP A 89 -19.55 1.10 1.05
N ALA A 90 -19.12 0.03 1.72
CA ALA A 90 -17.80 -0.56 1.54
C ALA A 90 -17.62 -1.10 0.11
N ALA A 91 -18.63 -1.77 -0.45
CA ALA A 91 -18.59 -2.25 -1.83
C ALA A 91 -18.52 -1.08 -2.82
N ALA A 92 -19.38 -0.07 -2.69
CA ALA A 92 -19.38 1.10 -3.57
C ALA A 92 -18.09 1.93 -3.47
N THR A 93 -17.57 2.13 -2.25
CA THR A 93 -16.29 2.84 -2.02
C THR A 93 -15.12 2.04 -2.61
N ALA A 94 -15.11 0.71 -2.43
CA ALA A 94 -14.09 -0.14 -3.04
C ALA A 94 -14.16 -0.08 -4.57
N ASP A 95 -15.34 -0.15 -5.19
CA ASP A 95 -15.49 -0.01 -6.65
C ASP A 95 -14.93 1.31 -7.16
N PHE A 96 -15.20 2.41 -6.46
CA PHE A 96 -14.61 3.71 -6.77
C PHE A 96 -13.08 3.66 -6.71
N LEU A 97 -12.51 3.20 -5.59
CA LEU A 97 -11.07 3.12 -5.41
C LEU A 97 -10.39 2.15 -6.39
N MET A 98 -11.07 1.07 -6.78
CA MET A 98 -10.56 0.10 -7.74
C MET A 98 -10.43 0.68 -9.16
N GLY A 99 -11.22 1.70 -9.52
CA GLY A 99 -11.04 2.42 -10.79
C GLY A 99 -9.86 3.40 -10.80
N LEU A 100 -9.23 3.66 -9.65
CA LEU A 100 -8.06 4.53 -9.54
C LEU A 100 -6.79 3.73 -9.83
N THR A 101 -6.35 3.74 -11.09
CA THR A 101 -5.20 2.95 -11.57
C THR A 101 -4.03 3.81 -12.04
N SER A 102 -2.81 3.27 -11.95
CA SER A 102 -1.58 3.88 -12.48
C SER A 102 -1.01 3.07 -13.63
N ALA A 103 -0.60 3.75 -14.71
CA ALA A 103 0.05 3.12 -15.87
C ALA A 103 1.43 2.51 -15.54
N GLU A 104 2.03 2.89 -14.41
CA GLU A 104 3.28 2.30 -13.92
C GLU A 104 3.14 0.83 -13.50
N VAL A 105 1.92 0.39 -13.21
CA VAL A 105 1.65 -0.97 -12.74
C VAL A 105 1.23 -1.86 -13.90
N LYS A 106 2.16 -2.71 -14.34
CA LYS A 106 1.91 -3.73 -15.36
C LYS A 106 1.32 -4.97 -14.72
N ALA A 107 0.08 -5.32 -15.09
CA ALA A 107 -0.61 -6.48 -14.53
C ALA A 107 -0.04 -7.82 -15.01
N GLY A 108 -0.09 -8.84 -14.14
CA GLY A 108 0.22 -10.23 -14.47
C GLY A 108 1.71 -10.56 -14.55
N VAL A 109 2.58 -9.73 -13.97
CA VAL A 109 4.04 -9.91 -14.03
C VAL A 109 4.54 -10.76 -12.86
N ILE A 110 3.95 -10.58 -11.68
CA ILE A 110 4.45 -11.17 -10.44
C ILE A 110 3.50 -12.23 -9.90
N THR A 111 4.05 -13.41 -9.66
CA THR A 111 3.37 -14.50 -8.93
C THR A 111 4.04 -14.69 -7.58
N ALA A 112 3.25 -14.94 -6.54
CA ALA A 112 3.76 -15.19 -5.20
C ALA A 112 4.72 -16.40 -5.20
N LYS A 113 5.94 -16.20 -4.69
CA LYS A 113 6.98 -17.23 -4.71
C LYS A 113 8.03 -16.94 -3.64
N VAL A 114 8.42 -17.97 -2.90
CA VAL A 114 9.57 -17.92 -2.00
C VAL A 114 10.81 -18.40 -2.75
N THR A 115 11.89 -17.62 -2.70
CA THR A 115 13.23 -18.07 -3.14
C THR A 115 14.28 -17.70 -2.10
N PRO A 116 15.38 -18.48 -1.97
CA PRO A 116 16.48 -18.14 -1.05
C PRO A 116 17.07 -16.74 -1.32
N GLN A 117 17.21 -16.38 -2.60
CA GLN A 117 17.69 -15.06 -3.04
C GLN A 117 16.78 -13.94 -2.54
N ALA A 118 15.46 -14.02 -2.79
CA ALA A 118 14.51 -13.00 -2.37
C ALA A 118 14.44 -12.86 -0.85
N LYS A 119 14.50 -13.99 -0.12
CA LYS A 119 14.54 -13.99 1.34
C LYS A 119 15.83 -13.34 1.87
N ALA A 120 16.98 -13.62 1.26
CA ALA A 120 18.24 -12.99 1.61
C ALA A 120 18.22 -11.49 1.31
N ILE A 121 17.62 -11.07 0.20
CA ILE A 121 17.46 -9.65 -0.12
C ILE A 121 16.60 -8.96 0.93
N PHE A 122 15.40 -9.48 1.22
CA PHE A 122 14.46 -8.90 2.18
C PHE A 122 15.00 -8.85 3.63
N GLY A 123 15.74 -9.88 4.03
CA GLY A 123 16.18 -10.04 5.42
C GLY A 123 17.58 -9.48 5.70
N LYS A 124 18.48 -9.47 4.72
CA LYS A 124 19.90 -9.18 4.93
C LYS A 124 20.41 -8.02 4.07
N LYS A 125 20.18 -8.06 2.75
CA LYS A 125 20.75 -7.06 1.81
C LYS A 125 20.02 -5.72 1.88
N MET A 126 18.70 -5.77 1.92
CA MET A 126 17.79 -4.65 2.13
C MET A 126 16.99 -5.01 3.37
N PRO A 127 17.35 -4.54 4.58
CA PRO A 127 16.71 -4.96 5.82
C PRO A 127 15.28 -4.40 5.93
N CYS A 128 14.37 -4.85 5.07
CA CYS A 128 12.97 -4.43 4.99
C CYS A 128 12.28 -4.61 6.34
N GLY A 129 12.61 -5.72 7.01
CA GLY A 129 12.15 -6.04 8.36
C GLY A 129 12.63 -5.09 9.45
N GLY A 130 13.61 -4.21 9.19
CA GLY A 130 14.03 -3.17 10.13
C GLY A 130 13.00 -2.06 10.30
N CYS A 131 12.18 -1.82 9.27
CA CYS A 131 11.11 -0.81 9.30
C CYS A 131 9.71 -1.42 9.24
N HIS A 132 9.53 -2.54 8.53
CA HIS A 132 8.23 -3.16 8.33
C HIS A 132 8.04 -4.39 9.21
N GLU A 133 6.87 -4.50 9.82
CA GLU A 133 6.40 -5.77 10.38
C GLU A 133 6.13 -6.76 9.24
N TYR A 134 6.37 -8.04 9.47
CA TYR A 134 6.07 -9.11 8.51
C TYR A 134 5.80 -10.43 9.25
N SER A 135 5.03 -11.29 8.60
CA SER A 135 4.72 -12.63 9.11
C SER A 135 5.82 -13.61 8.69
N GLU A 136 6.40 -14.32 9.64
CA GLU A 136 7.28 -15.45 9.36
C GLU A 136 7.08 -16.54 10.43
N LYS A 137 6.77 -17.76 9.98
CA LYS A 137 6.46 -18.93 10.83
C LYS A 137 5.31 -18.69 11.84
N GLY A 138 4.27 -18.00 11.41
CA GLY A 138 3.08 -17.72 12.25
C GLY A 138 3.26 -16.59 13.26
N GLU A 139 4.44 -15.95 13.31
CA GLU A 139 4.72 -14.82 14.20
C GLU A 139 4.88 -13.53 13.40
N VAL A 140 4.37 -12.43 13.95
CA VAL A 140 4.62 -11.08 13.44
C VAL A 140 5.87 -10.53 14.11
N ARG A 141 6.83 -10.10 13.29
CA ARG A 141 8.11 -9.54 13.73
C ARG A 141 8.50 -8.35 12.85
N GLY A 142 9.54 -7.62 13.26
CA GLY A 142 10.11 -6.51 12.47
C GLY A 142 9.82 -5.13 13.07
N GLY A 143 10.14 -4.10 12.30
CA GLY A 143 10.03 -2.70 12.70
C GLY A 143 8.62 -2.13 12.57
N LYS A 144 8.36 -1.03 13.28
CA LYS A 144 7.03 -0.39 13.38
C LYS A 144 6.88 0.91 12.59
N SER A 145 7.97 1.42 12.03
CA SER A 145 8.01 2.72 11.32
C SER A 145 7.36 2.66 9.92
N GLY A 146 7.46 1.51 9.27
CA GLY A 146 6.82 1.20 7.99
C GLY A 146 5.40 0.63 8.17
N PRO A 147 4.56 0.66 7.12
CA PRO A 147 3.33 -0.12 7.09
C PRO A 147 3.62 -1.61 7.26
N SER A 148 2.85 -2.29 8.10
CA SER A 148 2.96 -3.74 8.26
C SER A 148 2.77 -4.45 6.91
N LEU A 149 3.62 -5.43 6.66
CA LEU A 149 3.55 -6.39 5.55
C LEU A 149 2.97 -7.74 5.99
N ALA A 150 2.60 -7.90 7.26
CA ALA A 150 1.78 -9.04 7.68
C ALA A 150 0.47 -9.07 6.86
N GLY A 151 0.09 -10.24 6.34
CA GLY A 151 -1.05 -10.38 5.43
C GLY A 151 -0.91 -9.67 4.08
N ALA A 152 0.29 -9.24 3.69
CA ALA A 152 0.50 -8.56 2.40
C ALA A 152 0.02 -9.40 1.21
N GLY A 153 0.14 -10.72 1.26
CA GLY A 153 -0.33 -11.63 0.21
C GLY A 153 -1.85 -11.58 0.00
N LYS A 154 -2.64 -11.27 1.04
CA LYS A 154 -4.09 -11.10 0.93
C LYS A 154 -4.47 -9.67 0.54
N ARG A 155 -3.64 -8.69 0.91
CA ARG A 155 -3.94 -7.26 0.80
C ARG A 155 -3.45 -6.61 -0.49
N LEU A 156 -2.18 -6.83 -0.84
CA LEU A 156 -1.47 -6.10 -1.88
C LEU A 156 -1.46 -6.87 -3.19
N ASN A 157 -1.63 -6.16 -4.29
CA ASN A 157 -1.31 -6.64 -5.63
C ASN A 157 0.22 -6.71 -5.77
N PRO A 158 0.80 -7.90 -6.05
CA PRO A 158 2.25 -8.04 -6.16
C PRO A 158 2.85 -7.26 -7.32
N ASP A 159 2.09 -6.99 -8.39
CA ASP A 159 2.55 -6.16 -9.50
C ASP A 159 2.76 -4.71 -9.07
N TRP A 160 1.89 -4.18 -8.19
CA TRP A 160 2.08 -2.87 -7.61
C TRP A 160 3.27 -2.84 -6.66
N VAL A 161 3.53 -3.91 -5.89
CA VAL A 161 4.73 -3.99 -5.04
C VAL A 161 5.99 -3.90 -5.91
N ASN A 162 6.03 -4.62 -7.03
CA ASN A 162 7.13 -4.56 -7.98
C ASN A 162 7.31 -3.15 -8.58
N ALA A 163 6.23 -2.55 -9.10
CA ALA A 163 6.27 -1.19 -9.66
C ALA A 163 6.70 -0.15 -8.61
N TYR A 164 6.19 -0.27 -7.39
CA TYR A 164 6.53 0.60 -6.28
C TYR A 164 8.02 0.51 -5.95
N LEU A 165 8.56 -0.70 -5.76
CA LEU A 165 9.99 -0.90 -5.47
C LEU A 165 10.91 -0.47 -6.62
N ALA A 166 10.45 -0.62 -7.87
CA ALA A 166 11.19 -0.19 -9.05
C ALA A 166 11.24 1.33 -9.22
N ASN A 167 10.20 2.06 -8.79
CA ASN A 167 10.15 3.52 -8.90
C ASN A 167 9.28 4.17 -7.83
N ILE A 168 9.80 4.24 -6.61
CA ILE A 168 9.02 4.73 -5.47
C ILE A 168 8.66 6.22 -5.64
N LYS A 169 9.53 7.01 -6.29
CA LYS A 169 9.34 8.47 -6.46
C LYS A 169 8.04 8.83 -7.16
N VAL A 170 7.55 7.98 -8.08
CA VAL A 170 6.29 8.23 -8.78
C VAL A 170 5.09 8.12 -7.83
N PHE A 171 5.15 7.20 -6.87
CA PHE A 171 4.07 6.98 -5.91
C PHE A 171 4.18 7.90 -4.69
N LYS A 172 5.41 8.18 -4.24
CA LYS A 172 5.74 8.87 -2.99
C LYS A 172 7.02 9.71 -3.15
N PRO A 173 6.98 10.89 -3.78
CA PRO A 173 8.16 11.72 -3.99
C PRO A 173 8.90 12.10 -2.69
N VAL A 174 8.19 12.32 -1.59
CA VAL A 174 8.78 12.58 -0.25
C VAL A 174 8.46 11.42 0.69
N ARG A 175 9.49 10.74 1.20
CA ARG A 175 9.36 9.47 1.92
C ARG A 175 10.62 9.12 2.72
N ASP A 176 10.47 8.22 3.68
CA ASP A 176 11.60 7.60 4.40
C ASP A 176 12.12 6.32 3.73
N MET A 177 11.27 5.64 2.94
CA MET A 177 11.64 4.38 2.30
C MET A 177 12.69 4.63 1.20
N PRO A 178 13.86 3.96 1.26
CA PRO A 178 14.97 4.24 0.35
C PRO A 178 14.65 3.80 -1.07
N ASP A 179 15.34 4.39 -2.05
CA ASP A 179 15.30 3.94 -3.44
C ASP A 179 16.07 2.63 -3.60
N PHE A 180 15.44 1.62 -4.22
CA PHE A 180 16.07 0.31 -4.43
C PHE A 180 16.59 0.10 -5.85
N ALA A 181 16.10 0.85 -6.83
CA ALA A 181 16.44 0.67 -8.24
C ALA A 181 17.93 0.91 -8.56
N SER A 182 18.65 1.66 -7.73
CA SER A 182 20.10 1.83 -7.84
C SER A 182 20.93 0.69 -7.22
N ALA A 183 20.31 -0.13 -6.37
CA ALA A 183 21.00 -1.14 -5.57
C ALA A 183 20.54 -2.59 -5.85
N LEU A 184 19.39 -2.76 -6.48
CA LEU A 184 18.83 -4.04 -6.93
C LEU A 184 18.58 -4.00 -8.43
N ASN A 185 18.91 -5.09 -9.12
CA ASN A 185 18.52 -5.26 -10.51
C ASN A 185 17.01 -5.59 -10.61
N PRO A 186 16.38 -5.49 -11.80
CA PRO A 186 14.96 -5.76 -11.96
C PRO A 186 14.51 -7.15 -11.47
N LYS A 187 15.32 -8.20 -11.67
CA LYS A 187 14.98 -9.56 -11.24
C LYS A 187 14.99 -9.71 -9.72
N ASP A 188 15.89 -9.02 -9.03
CA ASP A 188 15.91 -8.96 -7.58
C ASP A 188 14.65 -8.26 -7.05
N ILE A 189 14.21 -7.17 -7.70
CA ILE A 189 12.99 -6.44 -7.32
C ILE A 189 11.74 -7.31 -7.53
N GLU A 190 11.62 -7.96 -8.70
CA GLU A 190 10.55 -8.92 -8.98
C GLU A 190 10.51 -10.04 -7.93
N GLY A 191 11.68 -10.57 -7.56
CA GLY A 191 11.82 -11.61 -6.55
C GLY A 191 11.37 -11.15 -5.15
N VAL A 192 11.72 -9.93 -4.74
CA VAL A 192 11.26 -9.37 -3.45
C VAL A 192 9.75 -9.14 -3.45
N ALA A 193 9.18 -8.63 -4.55
CA ALA A 193 7.73 -8.46 -4.68
C ALA A 193 7.00 -9.82 -4.59
N ALA A 194 7.51 -10.85 -5.27
CA ALA A 194 7.00 -12.21 -5.20
C ALA A 194 7.07 -12.79 -3.79
N TYR A 195 8.13 -12.50 -3.03
CA TYR A 195 8.29 -12.95 -1.65
C TYR A 195 7.33 -12.24 -0.68
N ILE A 196 7.17 -10.91 -0.79
CA ILE A 196 6.21 -10.16 0.03
C ILE A 196 4.78 -10.67 -0.19
N ALA A 197 4.47 -11.11 -1.41
CA ALA A 197 3.17 -11.67 -1.76
C ALA A 197 2.87 -13.02 -1.07
N THR A 198 3.84 -13.64 -0.39
CA THR A 198 3.62 -14.88 0.39
C THR A 198 3.33 -14.61 1.87
N PHE A 199 3.30 -13.35 2.33
CA PHE A 199 3.05 -13.05 3.74
C PHE A 199 1.57 -13.10 4.08
N GLU A 200 1.22 -13.92 5.07
CA GLU A 200 -0.15 -14.18 5.52
C GLU A 200 -0.61 -13.37 6.73
#